data_AF-X1SN76-F1
#
_entry.id   AF-X1SN76-F1
#
_cell.length_a   1.000
_cell.length_b   1.000
_cell.length_c   1.000
_cell.angle_alpha   90.00
_cell.angle_beta   90.00
_cell.angle_gamma   90.00
#
_symmetry.space_group_name_H-M   'P 1'
#
loop_
_entity.id
_entity.type
_entity.pdbx_description
1 polymer ?
#
loop_
_entity_poly.entity_id
_entity_poly.type
_entity_poly.pdbx_seq_one_letter_code
_entity_poly.pdbx_strand_id
1 'polypeptide(L)'
;VDVIEDNEKIIHVLKESIKEECGDTVIGKIDWERRFDHMQQHSGQHILSAAFEKLWNADTVSFNLGDEICTLDIMKNNITSEEVKKAEILSNNIVLENKPIKVYFVDHGRANELNLRKIPPQKGDVRIVEIKDFDICACCGTHCGTTGEVGLIKILKWEKRGEKIRLDFICGKRSLKDYYWKNELIKNISNKLTIKDTELGETVERMLEEQKETRKELREIKEKLQEYEAKRLIDETSIRDNGIRIINKVFEKKNFQKVKELVQKIINLDDSVVVL
;
A
#
# COMPACT_ATOMS: atom_id res chain seq x y z
N VAL A 1 21.82 -19.03 -8.09
CA VAL A 1 20.59 -19.52 -7.43
C VAL A 1 20.51 -18.90 -6.07
N ASP A 2 21.53 -19.10 -5.25
CA ASP A 2 21.64 -18.47 -3.94
C ASP A 2 23.11 -18.34 -3.52
N VAL A 3 23.40 -17.53 -2.50
CA VAL A 3 24.70 -17.44 -1.83
C VAL A 3 24.46 -17.43 -0.33
N ILE A 4 25.08 -18.38 0.38
CA ILE A 4 24.88 -18.62 1.81
C ILE A 4 26.23 -18.51 2.52
N GLU A 5 26.22 -17.91 3.71
CA GLU A 5 27.37 -17.93 4.62
C GLU A 5 27.16 -19.02 5.67
N ASP A 6 28.10 -19.97 5.77
CA ASP A 6 28.10 -21.03 6.77
C ASP A 6 29.49 -21.14 7.41
N ASN A 7 29.60 -20.89 8.72
CA ASN A 7 30.87 -20.93 9.47
C ASN A 7 32.03 -20.20 8.77
N GLU A 8 31.81 -18.93 8.39
CA GLU A 8 32.79 -18.07 7.68
C GLU A 8 33.12 -18.51 6.23
N LYS A 9 32.45 -19.55 5.72
CA LYS A 9 32.57 -19.97 4.32
C LYS A 9 31.44 -19.38 3.49
N ILE A 10 31.80 -18.82 2.34
CA ILE A 10 30.83 -18.35 1.34
C ILE A 10 30.53 -19.50 0.38
N ILE A 11 29.29 -19.99 0.43
CA ILE A 11 28.80 -21.10 -0.39
C ILE A 11 27.95 -20.54 -1.53
N HIS A 12 28.36 -20.82 -2.76
CA HIS A 12 27.59 -20.46 -3.95
C HIS A 12 26.73 -21.64 -4.39
N VAL A 13 25.41 -21.50 -4.30
CA VAL A 13 24.46 -22.53 -4.76
C VAL A 13 24.26 -22.36 -6.26
N LEU A 14 24.64 -23.39 -7.00
CA LEU A 14 24.55 -23.43 -8.46
C LEU A 14 23.33 -24.24 -8.90
N LYS A 15 22.74 -23.85 -10.03
CA LYS A 15 21.61 -24.59 -10.63
C LYS A 15 22.08 -25.90 -11.26
N GLU A 16 23.29 -25.87 -11.80
CA GLU A 16 23.92 -26.93 -12.57
C GLU A 16 25.39 -27.00 -12.15
N SER A 17 26.02 -28.16 -12.31
CA SER A 17 27.44 -28.33 -12.05
C SER A 17 28.28 -27.57 -13.09
N ILE A 18 29.40 -27.02 -12.64
CA ILE A 18 30.40 -26.40 -13.52
C ILE A 18 31.46 -27.44 -13.91
N LYS A 19 32.23 -27.17 -14.97
CA LYS A 19 33.28 -28.09 -15.44
C LYS A 19 34.60 -27.89 -14.73
N GLU A 20 34.77 -26.71 -14.18
CA GLU A 20 35.94 -26.25 -13.45
C GLU A 20 36.09 -27.01 -12.13
N GLU A 21 37.33 -27.33 -11.79
CA GLU A 21 37.70 -28.07 -10.59
C GLU A 21 38.31 -27.15 -9.52
N CYS A 22 38.52 -27.69 -8.32
CA CYS A 22 39.23 -26.98 -7.26
C CYS A 22 40.63 -26.57 -7.73
N GLY A 23 40.90 -25.27 -7.73
CA GLY A 23 42.17 -24.67 -8.16
C GLY A 23 42.07 -23.93 -9.49
N ASP A 24 40.98 -24.12 -10.24
CA ASP A 24 40.76 -23.39 -11.49
C ASP A 24 40.45 -21.92 -11.24
N THR A 25 40.91 -21.08 -12.17
CA THR A 25 40.57 -19.65 -12.18
C THR A 25 39.22 -19.46 -12.84
N VAL A 26 38.28 -18.87 -12.11
CA VAL A 26 36.93 -18.55 -12.60
C VAL A 26 36.69 -17.05 -12.60
N ILE A 27 35.80 -16.58 -13.47
CA ILE A 27 35.36 -15.18 -13.52
C ILE A 27 33.96 -15.08 -12.92
N GLY A 28 33.85 -14.48 -11.74
CA GLY A 28 32.58 -14.18 -11.10
C GLY A 28 31.98 -12.87 -11.60
N LYS A 29 30.72 -12.89 -12.05
CA LYS A 29 29.95 -11.69 -12.37
C LYS A 29 28.68 -11.65 -11.52
N ILE A 30 28.45 -10.54 -10.84
CA ILE A 30 27.22 -10.30 -10.10
C ILE A 30 26.15 -9.69 -11.01
N ASP A 31 24.89 -9.98 -10.69
CA ASP A 31 23.78 -9.19 -11.20
C ASP A 31 23.83 -7.79 -10.58
N TRP A 32 24.26 -6.81 -11.39
CA TRP A 32 24.42 -5.43 -10.95
C TRP A 32 23.08 -4.76 -10.66
N GLU A 33 22.01 -5.11 -11.37
CA GLU A 33 20.71 -4.49 -11.13
C GLU A 33 20.17 -4.88 -9.77
N ARG A 34 20.24 -6.18 -9.43
CA ARG A 34 19.89 -6.67 -8.10
C ARG A 34 20.81 -6.09 -7.03
N ARG A 35 22.13 -6.07 -7.28
CA ARG A 35 23.11 -5.53 -6.33
C ARG A 35 22.82 -4.07 -6.01
N PHE A 36 22.62 -3.25 -7.04
CA PHE A 36 22.38 -1.83 -6.90
C PHE A 36 21.04 -1.54 -6.24
N ASP A 37 19.99 -2.29 -6.59
CA ASP A 37 18.70 -2.19 -5.88
C ASP A 37 18.85 -2.42 -4.37
N HIS A 38 19.54 -3.49 -3.96
CA HIS A 38 19.79 -3.76 -2.54
C HIS A 38 20.60 -2.65 -1.87
N MET A 39 21.61 -2.09 -2.56
CA MET A 39 22.37 -0.94 -2.06
C MET A 39 21.49 0.29 -1.86
N GLN A 40 20.56 0.56 -2.78
CA GLN A 40 19.59 1.66 -2.66
C GLN A 40 18.67 1.45 -1.45
N GLN A 41 18.11 0.25 -1.29
CA GLN A 41 17.23 -0.03 -0.15
C GLN A 41 17.96 0.09 1.19
N HIS A 42 19.19 -0.42 1.27
CA HIS A 42 19.98 -0.41 2.50
C HIS A 42 20.44 1.01 2.86
N SER A 43 21.02 1.75 1.92
CA SER A 43 21.38 3.16 2.18
C SER A 43 20.15 4.01 2.49
N GLY A 44 19.02 3.78 1.82
CA GLY A 44 17.76 4.46 2.13
C GLY A 44 17.23 4.15 3.53
N GLN A 45 17.42 2.93 4.02
CA GLN A 45 17.12 2.59 5.42
C GLN A 45 17.95 3.43 6.40
N HIS A 46 19.26 3.55 6.20
CA HIS A 46 20.11 4.36 7.07
C HIS A 46 19.67 5.83 7.12
N ILE A 47 19.37 6.39 5.94
CA ILE A 47 18.86 7.76 5.83
C ILE A 47 17.55 7.90 6.61
N LEU A 48 16.61 6.97 6.41
CA LEU A 48 15.30 7.02 7.06
C LEU A 48 15.39 6.85 8.58
N SER A 49 16.21 5.91 9.05
CA SER A 49 16.47 5.70 10.47
C SER A 49 17.06 6.95 11.14
N ALA A 50 18.07 7.57 10.53
CA ALA A 50 18.67 8.79 11.05
C ALA A 50 17.69 9.98 11.01
N ALA A 51 16.79 10.05 10.02
CA ALA A 51 15.74 11.06 10.00
C ALA A 51 14.77 10.92 11.18
N PHE A 52 14.32 9.71 11.49
CA PHE A 52 13.44 9.46 12.65
C PHE A 52 14.12 9.72 13.98
N GLU A 53 15.39 9.33 14.12
CA GLU A 53 16.21 9.58 15.29
C GLU A 53 16.41 11.08 15.52
N LYS A 54 16.81 11.86 14.50
CA LYS A 54 17.03 13.30 14.65
C LYS A 54 15.76 14.09 14.94
N LEU A 55 14.62 13.67 14.38
CA LEU A 55 13.35 14.40 14.54
C LEU A 55 12.64 14.07 15.85
N TRP A 56 12.73 12.82 16.35
CA TRP A 56 11.95 12.37 17.50
C TRP A 56 12.69 11.46 18.48
N ASN A 57 14.00 11.28 18.33
CA ASN A 57 14.80 10.32 19.12
C ASN A 57 14.19 8.90 19.07
N ALA A 58 13.67 8.51 17.90
CA ALA A 58 12.99 7.24 17.68
C ALA A 58 14.00 6.21 17.15
N ASP A 59 14.49 5.36 18.05
CA ASP A 59 15.51 4.36 17.74
C ASP A 59 15.01 3.30 16.76
N THR A 60 15.89 2.86 15.87
CA THR A 60 15.63 1.73 14.99
C THR A 60 15.79 0.40 15.73
N VAL A 61 14.76 -0.43 15.67
CA VAL A 61 14.72 -1.75 16.31
C VAL A 61 15.11 -2.85 15.34
N SER A 62 14.53 -2.82 14.14
CA SER A 62 14.73 -3.86 13.14
C SER A 62 14.57 -3.31 11.74
N PHE A 63 15.24 -3.96 10.79
CA PHE A 63 15.13 -3.71 9.37
C PHE A 63 15.00 -5.05 8.66
N ASN A 64 14.13 -5.11 7.65
CA ASN A 64 14.04 -6.24 6.74
C ASN A 64 14.05 -5.74 5.30
N LEU A 65 14.99 -6.26 4.50
CA LEU A 65 15.08 -6.01 3.06
C LEU A 65 14.27 -7.11 2.36
N GLY A 66 13.01 -6.82 2.04
CA GLY A 66 12.18 -7.72 1.24
C GLY A 66 12.40 -7.55 -0.25
N ASP A 67 11.89 -8.49 -1.06
CA ASP A 67 12.07 -8.50 -2.51
C ASP A 67 11.39 -7.30 -3.19
N GLU A 68 10.19 -6.93 -2.76
CA GLU A 68 9.46 -5.76 -3.30
C GLU A 68 9.43 -4.60 -2.29
N ILE A 69 9.20 -4.88 -1.01
CA ILE A 69 9.03 -3.86 0.04
C ILE A 69 10.05 -4.08 1.16
N CYS A 70 10.59 -2.99 1.69
CA CYS A 70 11.41 -3.00 2.90
C CYS A 70 10.60 -2.58 4.11
N THR A 71 10.93 -3.12 5.29
CA THR A 71 10.28 -2.72 6.55
C THR A 71 11.28 -2.19 7.55
N LEU A 72 10.93 -1.10 8.22
CA LEU A 72 11.71 -0.48 9.29
C LEU A 72 10.85 -0.39 10.56
N ASP A 73 11.31 -0.99 11.66
CA ASP A 73 10.68 -0.85 12.96
C ASP A 73 11.39 0.22 13.79
N ILE A 74 10.64 1.21 14.29
CA ILE A 74 11.14 2.26 15.18
C ILE A 74 10.45 2.23 16.55
N MET A 75 11.18 2.61 17.60
CA MET A 75 10.63 2.80 18.95
C MET A 75 9.86 4.11 19.03
N LYS A 76 8.53 4.05 18.85
CA LYS A 76 7.63 5.19 19.00
C LYS A 76 6.21 4.68 19.28
N ASN A 77 5.53 5.27 20.26
CA ASN A 77 4.20 4.80 20.70
C ASN A 77 3.06 5.14 19.72
N ASN A 78 3.20 6.23 18.97
CA ASN A 78 2.25 6.66 17.96
C ASN A 78 2.96 7.54 16.94
N ILE A 79 2.49 7.60 15.70
CA ILE A 79 2.98 8.53 14.70
C ILE A 79 1.84 9.06 13.85
N THR A 80 1.83 10.37 13.62
CA THR A 80 0.88 11.05 12.76
C THR A 80 1.34 11.04 11.30
N SER A 81 0.40 11.18 10.36
CA SER A 81 0.74 11.30 8.94
C SER A 81 1.67 12.48 8.64
N GLU A 82 1.56 13.57 9.41
CA GLU A 82 2.43 14.74 9.26
C GLU A 82 3.85 14.47 9.76
N GLU A 83 4.01 13.73 10.86
CA GLU A 83 5.33 13.27 11.30
C GLU A 83 5.97 12.33 10.27
N VAL A 84 5.23 11.34 9.75
CA VAL A 84 5.74 10.47 8.67
C VAL A 84 6.20 11.29 7.47
N LYS A 85 5.40 12.27 7.05
CA LYS A 85 5.73 13.17 5.95
C LYS A 85 7.00 13.99 6.22
N LYS A 86 7.18 14.50 7.44
CA LYS A 86 8.41 15.22 7.82
C LYS A 86 9.66 14.34 7.74
N ALA A 87 9.56 13.08 8.17
CA ALA A 87 10.65 12.11 8.06
C ALA A 87 11.01 11.83 6.58
N GLU A 88 9.98 11.63 5.74
CA GLU A 88 10.14 11.40 4.30
C GLU A 88 10.78 12.61 3.61
N ILE A 89 10.34 13.83 3.94
CA ILE A 89 10.92 15.08 3.40
C ILE A 89 12.38 15.22 3.80
N LEU A 90 12.69 15.06 5.10
CA LEU A 90 14.08 15.15 5.56
C LEU A 90 14.97 14.12 4.87
N SER A 91 14.49 12.88 4.75
CA SER A 91 15.22 11.81 4.07
C SER A 91 15.53 12.15 2.62
N ASN A 92 14.54 12.66 1.88
CA ASN A 92 14.73 13.03 0.47
C ASN A 92 15.57 14.30 0.30
N ASN A 93 15.55 15.24 1.24
CA ASN A 93 16.49 16.37 1.23
C ASN A 93 17.95 15.87 1.31
N ILE A 94 18.22 14.88 2.16
CA ILE A 94 19.56 14.27 2.27
C ILE A 94 19.95 13.54 0.98
N VAL A 95 19.00 12.88 0.30
CA VAL A 95 19.23 12.32 -1.03
C VAL A 95 19.62 13.42 -2.03
N LEU A 96 18.88 14.52 -2.07
CA LEU A 96 19.12 15.63 -2.99
C LEU A 96 20.44 16.38 -2.73
N GLU A 97 20.89 16.43 -1.48
CA GLU A 97 22.19 16.99 -1.13
C GLU A 97 23.38 16.16 -1.64
N ASN A 98 23.12 14.93 -2.11
CA ASN A 98 24.10 14.01 -2.70
C ASN A 98 25.39 13.86 -1.86
N LYS A 99 25.21 13.70 -0.55
CA LYS A 99 26.30 13.57 0.42
C LYS A 99 27.11 12.29 0.16
N PRO A 100 28.43 12.29 0.37
CA PRO A 100 29.24 11.09 0.25
C PRO A 100 28.92 10.08 1.37
N ILE A 101 28.88 8.81 1.00
CA ILE A 101 28.75 7.68 1.92
C ILE A 101 30.12 6.99 1.98
N LYS A 102 30.76 7.03 3.15
CA LYS A 102 32.08 6.44 3.37
C LYS A 102 31.95 5.12 4.11
N VAL A 103 32.79 4.17 3.72
CA VAL A 103 32.92 2.87 4.38
C VAL A 103 34.37 2.70 4.79
N TYR A 104 34.60 2.42 6.07
CA TYR A 104 35.93 2.20 6.63
C TYR A 104 35.87 1.24 7.83
N PHE A 105 37.02 0.73 8.23
CA PHE A 105 37.15 -0.19 9.37
C PHE A 105 37.86 0.52 10.52
N VAL A 106 37.39 0.26 11.74
CA VAL A 106 37.99 0.78 12.97
C VAL A 106 38.09 -0.34 14.00
N ASP A 107 39.06 -0.25 14.91
CA ASP A 107 39.09 -1.14 16.07
C ASP A 107 37.95 -0.82 17.06
N HIS A 108 37.72 -1.72 18.02
CA HIS A 108 36.67 -1.53 19.03
C HIS A 108 36.90 -0.34 19.96
N GLY A 109 38.16 0.03 20.24
CA GLY A 109 38.47 1.21 21.05
C GLY A 109 37.97 2.47 20.37
N ARG A 110 38.34 2.65 19.09
CA ARG A 110 37.89 3.76 18.27
C ARG A 110 36.39 3.71 18.00
N ALA A 111 35.79 2.53 17.81
CA ALA A 111 34.35 2.38 17.65
C ALA A 111 33.56 2.92 18.86
N ASN A 112 34.07 2.75 20.08
CA ASN A 112 33.45 3.27 21.31
C ASN A 112 33.54 4.81 21.42
N GLU A 113 34.49 5.44 20.74
CA GLU A 113 34.61 6.90 20.66
C GLU A 113 33.66 7.50 19.61
N LEU A 114 33.23 6.69 18.64
CA LEU A 114 32.23 7.07 17.67
C LEU A 114 30.84 6.98 18.33
N ASN A 115 30.02 8.02 18.20
CA ASN A 115 28.66 8.05 18.74
C ASN A 115 27.71 7.16 17.91
N LEU A 116 27.95 5.84 17.94
CA LEU A 116 27.21 4.83 17.18
C LEU A 116 25.93 4.46 17.92
N ARG A 117 24.82 4.36 17.19
CA ARG A 117 23.53 3.85 17.72
C ARG A 117 23.63 2.50 18.43
N LYS A 118 24.50 1.63 17.91
CA LYS A 118 24.73 0.29 18.45
C LYS A 118 26.16 -0.13 18.19
N ILE A 119 26.86 -0.51 19.25
CA ILE A 119 28.22 -1.05 19.19
C ILE A 119 28.12 -2.56 18.98
N PRO A 120 28.73 -3.13 17.92
CA PRO A 120 28.77 -4.57 17.70
C PRO A 120 29.57 -5.31 18.79
N PRO A 121 29.34 -6.62 19.00
CA PRO A 121 30.16 -7.41 19.92
C PRO A 121 31.64 -7.42 19.52
N GLN A 122 32.54 -7.53 20.52
CA GLN A 122 33.99 -7.54 20.34
C GLN A 122 34.49 -8.76 19.55
N LYS A 123 34.48 -8.66 18.23
CA LYS A 123 35.16 -9.57 17.30
C LYS A 123 35.68 -8.77 16.10
N GLY A 124 37.00 -8.78 15.90
CA GLY A 124 37.67 -8.15 14.76
C GLY A 124 37.42 -6.64 14.63
N ASP A 125 37.78 -6.09 13.48
CA ASP A 125 37.52 -4.69 13.15
C ASP A 125 36.04 -4.44 12.88
N VAL A 126 35.54 -3.30 13.33
CA VAL A 126 34.18 -2.85 13.12
C VAL A 126 34.07 -2.09 11.80
N ARG A 127 33.21 -2.56 10.90
CA ARG A 127 32.89 -1.85 9.65
C ARG A 127 31.91 -0.71 9.92
N ILE A 128 32.37 0.51 9.66
CA ILE A 128 31.60 1.75 9.82
C ILE A 128 31.11 2.23 8.46
N VAL A 129 29.86 2.67 8.45
CA VAL A 129 29.23 3.36 7.33
C VAL A 129 28.83 4.74 7.82
N GLU A 130 29.35 5.76 7.14
CA GLU A 130 29.16 7.16 7.50
C GLU A 130 28.54 7.92 6.33
N ILE A 131 27.36 8.47 6.55
CA ILE A 131 26.75 9.49 5.69
C ILE A 131 27.19 10.83 6.26
N LYS A 132 28.04 11.54 5.51
CA LYS A 132 28.69 12.77 5.95
C LYS A 132 27.71 13.72 6.67
N ASP A 133 28.07 14.16 7.88
CA ASP A 133 27.31 15.11 8.70
C ASP A 133 25.84 14.71 8.98
N PHE A 134 25.48 13.44 8.80
CA PHE A 134 24.10 12.97 8.94
C PHE A 134 23.99 11.71 9.79
N ASP A 135 24.65 10.62 9.42
CA ASP A 135 24.52 9.33 10.08
C ASP A 135 25.87 8.61 10.18
N ILE A 136 26.10 7.92 11.30
CA ILE A 136 27.28 7.07 11.50
C ILE A 136 26.85 5.79 12.21
N CYS A 137 27.16 4.65 11.62
CA CYS A 137 26.68 3.37 12.14
C CYS A 137 27.62 2.21 11.80
N ALA A 138 27.59 1.19 12.65
CA ALA A 138 28.22 -0.08 12.33
C ALA A 138 27.28 -0.90 11.45
N CYS A 139 27.73 -1.27 10.25
CA CYS A 139 26.94 -2.06 9.31
C CYS A 139 27.84 -2.88 8.40
N CYS A 140 27.47 -4.15 8.17
CA CYS A 140 28.16 -5.05 7.23
C CYS A 140 27.50 -5.08 5.84
N GLY A 141 26.44 -4.28 5.66
CA GLY A 141 25.67 -4.18 4.44
C GLY A 141 26.37 -3.51 3.27
N THR A 142 25.70 -3.50 2.14
CA THR A 142 26.21 -2.96 0.89
C THR A 142 25.54 -1.62 0.67
N HIS A 143 26.30 -0.58 0.36
CA HIS A 143 25.81 0.80 0.33
C HIS A 143 26.16 1.47 -0.98
N CYS A 144 25.31 2.41 -1.40
CA CYS A 144 25.64 3.38 -2.43
C CYS A 144 26.89 4.21 -2.03
N GLY A 145 27.58 4.80 -3.01
CA GLY A 145 28.71 5.70 -2.78
C GLY A 145 28.29 7.11 -2.38
N THR A 146 27.08 7.52 -2.76
CA THR A 146 26.50 8.82 -2.41
C THR A 146 25.01 8.68 -2.09
N THR A 147 24.44 9.65 -1.36
CA THR A 147 23.01 9.65 -1.04
C THR A 147 22.14 9.87 -2.28
N GLY A 148 22.63 10.56 -3.31
CA GLY A 148 21.86 10.78 -4.55
C GLY A 148 21.60 9.51 -5.34
N GLU A 149 22.50 8.53 -5.25
CA GLU A 149 22.32 7.20 -5.86
C GLU A 149 21.15 6.41 -5.26
N VAL A 150 20.70 6.74 -4.03
CA VAL A 150 19.55 6.08 -3.38
C VAL A 150 18.26 6.36 -4.13
N GLY A 151 18.13 7.54 -4.75
CA GLY A 151 16.89 8.01 -5.38
C GLY A 151 15.77 8.26 -4.36
N LEU A 152 14.54 8.41 -4.88
CA LEU A 152 13.36 8.72 -4.07
C LEU A 152 13.14 7.66 -2.99
N ILE A 153 13.11 8.08 -1.73
CA ILE A 153 12.69 7.28 -0.58
C ILE A 153 11.21 7.53 -0.37
N LYS A 154 10.39 6.46 -0.45
CA LYS A 154 8.93 6.55 -0.29
C LYS A 154 8.45 5.62 0.82
N ILE A 155 7.74 6.18 1.80
CA ILE A 155 6.99 5.45 2.82
C ILE A 155 5.60 5.14 2.24
N LEU A 156 5.26 3.86 2.16
CA LEU A 156 4.02 3.35 1.56
C LEU A 156 2.88 3.32 2.57
N LYS A 157 3.17 2.84 3.77
CA LYS A 157 2.23 2.75 4.90
C LYS A 157 3.00 2.55 6.20
N TRP A 158 2.28 2.66 7.31
CA TRP A 158 2.81 2.34 8.63
C TRP A 158 1.72 1.74 9.50
N GLU A 159 2.15 0.94 10.48
CA GLU A 159 1.27 0.33 11.46
C GLU A 159 1.92 0.26 12.84
N LYS A 160 1.09 0.29 13.89
CA LYS A 160 1.55 0.12 15.27
C LYS A 160 1.69 -1.36 15.61
N ARG A 161 2.81 -1.74 16.21
CA ARG A 161 3.11 -3.09 16.70
C ARG A 161 3.62 -3.03 18.13
N GLY A 162 2.70 -3.08 19.10
CA GLY A 162 3.02 -2.89 20.51
C GLY A 162 3.56 -1.47 20.76
N GLU A 163 4.80 -1.37 21.23
CA GLU A 163 5.51 -0.10 21.49
C GLU A 163 6.31 0.42 20.29
N LYS A 164 6.17 -0.24 19.12
CA LYS A 164 6.91 0.07 17.90
C LYS A 164 5.98 0.56 16.80
N ILE A 165 6.50 1.34 15.87
CA ILE A 165 5.88 1.59 14.57
C ILE A 165 6.68 0.84 13.51
N ARG A 166 5.99 0.06 12.68
CA ARG A 166 6.54 -0.54 11.47
C ARG A 166 6.21 0.35 10.28
N LEU A 167 7.22 0.71 9.50
CA LEU A 167 7.11 1.47 8.26
C LEU A 167 7.42 0.56 7.08
N ASP A 168 6.54 0.53 6.09
CA ASP A 168 6.83 -0.08 4.80
C ASP A 168 7.37 1.01 3.87
N PHE A 169 8.54 0.80 3.29
CA PHE A 169 9.18 1.79 2.43
C PHE A 169 9.91 1.14 1.25
N ILE A 170 10.16 1.95 0.22
CA ILE A 170 10.89 1.58 -0.99
C ILE A 170 11.76 2.76 -1.45
N CYS A 171 12.88 2.45 -2.11
CA CYS A 171 13.85 3.41 -2.61
C CYS A 171 14.15 3.20 -4.10
N GLY A 172 14.71 4.23 -4.76
CA GLY A 172 15.37 4.10 -6.06
C GLY A 172 14.49 3.54 -7.18
N LYS A 173 14.98 2.48 -7.85
CA LYS A 173 14.23 1.86 -8.97
C LYS A 173 12.85 1.33 -8.55
N ARG A 174 12.69 0.88 -7.30
CA ARG A 174 11.40 0.38 -6.79
C ARG A 174 10.38 1.51 -6.65
N SER A 175 10.79 2.67 -6.13
CA SER A 175 9.90 3.83 -6.02
C SER A 175 9.55 4.42 -7.40
N LEU A 176 10.47 4.35 -8.37
CA LEU A 176 10.17 4.70 -9.75
C LEU A 176 9.13 3.75 -10.39
N LYS A 177 9.28 2.43 -10.20
CA LYS A 177 8.28 1.43 -10.63
C LYS A 177 6.92 1.71 -10.00
N ASP A 178 6.89 2.04 -8.70
CA ASP A 178 5.68 2.39 -7.96
C ASP A 178 4.99 3.64 -8.54
N TYR A 179 5.77 4.68 -8.85
CA TYR A 179 5.24 5.89 -9.49
C TYR A 179 4.64 5.61 -10.86
N TYR A 180 5.32 4.81 -11.70
CA TYR A 180 4.84 4.52 -13.06
C TYR A 180 3.44 3.91 -13.09
N TRP A 181 3.21 2.83 -12.33
CA TRP A 181 1.91 2.15 -12.38
C TRP A 181 0.79 3.03 -11.79
N LYS A 182 1.09 3.81 -10.74
CA LYS A 182 0.14 4.76 -10.15
C LYS A 182 -0.21 5.90 -11.12
N ASN A 183 0.79 6.46 -11.79
CA ASN A 183 0.59 7.52 -12.77
C ASN A 183 -0.26 7.04 -13.95
N GLU A 184 0.03 5.85 -14.48
CA GLU A 184 -0.79 5.25 -15.55
C GLU A 184 -2.21 4.96 -15.08
N LEU A 185 -2.40 4.46 -13.85
CA LEU A 185 -3.73 4.25 -13.27
C LEU A 185 -4.52 5.55 -13.17
N ILE A 186 -3.92 6.61 -12.62
CA ILE A 186 -4.56 7.93 -12.48
C ILE A 186 -4.94 8.48 -13.86
N LYS A 187 -4.00 8.47 -14.80
CA LYS A 187 -4.24 8.92 -16.19
C LYS A 187 -5.38 8.15 -16.85
N ASN A 188 -5.44 6.84 -16.68
CA ASN A 188 -6.50 6.00 -17.23
C ASN A 188 -7.87 6.35 -16.64
N ILE A 189 -7.96 6.61 -15.33
CA ILE A 189 -9.23 6.99 -14.69
C ILE A 189 -9.64 8.41 -15.10
N SER A 190 -8.72 9.37 -15.06
CA SER A 190 -8.95 10.74 -15.49
C SER A 190 -9.44 10.83 -16.93
N ASN A 191 -8.86 10.05 -17.85
CA ASN A 191 -9.32 9.96 -19.24
C ASN A 191 -10.73 9.37 -19.37
N LYS A 192 -11.05 8.31 -18.61
CA LYS A 192 -12.39 7.70 -18.62
C LYS A 192 -13.47 8.65 -18.10
N LEU A 193 -13.12 9.49 -17.12
CA LEU A 193 -14.03 10.46 -16.53
C LEU A 193 -13.98 11.83 -17.24
N THR A 194 -13.03 12.06 -18.14
CA THR A 194 -12.79 13.33 -18.83
C THR A 194 -12.56 14.49 -17.84
N ILE A 195 -11.73 14.26 -16.83
CA ILE A 195 -11.38 15.21 -15.76
C ILE A 195 -9.87 15.36 -15.62
N LYS A 196 -9.43 16.39 -14.89
CA LYS A 196 -8.04 16.48 -14.44
C LYS A 196 -7.76 15.47 -13.32
N ASP A 197 -6.51 15.06 -13.18
CA ASP A 197 -6.03 14.23 -12.07
C ASP A 197 -6.31 14.85 -10.70
N THR A 198 -6.18 16.19 -10.60
CA THR A 198 -6.49 16.95 -9.38
C THR A 198 -7.96 16.92 -8.98
N GLU A 199 -8.87 16.66 -9.92
CA GLU A 199 -10.33 16.66 -9.73
C GLU A 199 -10.88 15.25 -9.42
N LEU A 200 -10.01 14.24 -9.41
CA LEU A 200 -10.40 12.84 -9.27
C LEU A 200 -11.16 12.58 -7.96
N GLY A 201 -10.69 13.12 -6.84
CA GLY A 201 -11.32 12.94 -5.53
C GLY A 201 -12.74 13.51 -5.49
N GLU A 202 -12.89 14.79 -5.84
CA GLU A 202 -14.18 15.48 -5.89
C GLU A 202 -15.17 14.78 -6.84
N THR A 203 -14.70 14.34 -8.00
CA THR A 203 -15.55 13.65 -8.98
C THR A 203 -16.05 12.31 -8.44
N VAL A 204 -15.20 11.54 -7.75
CA VAL A 204 -15.61 10.27 -7.13
C VAL A 204 -16.66 10.52 -6.05
N GLU A 205 -16.50 11.55 -5.21
CA GLU A 205 -17.49 11.91 -4.19
C GLU A 205 -18.83 12.30 -4.82
N ARG A 206 -18.82 13.14 -5.87
CA ARG A 206 -20.02 13.52 -6.61
C ARG A 206 -20.72 12.30 -7.21
N MET A 207 -19.99 11.41 -7.87
CA MET A 207 -20.55 10.20 -8.46
C MET A 207 -21.19 9.27 -7.41
N LEU A 208 -20.62 9.20 -6.20
CA LEU A 208 -21.19 8.41 -5.10
C LEU A 208 -22.50 9.01 -4.58
N GLU A 209 -22.60 10.33 -4.47
CA GLU A 209 -23.86 10.98 -4.06
C GLU A 209 -24.93 10.88 -5.16
N GLU A 210 -24.57 11.13 -6.43
CA GLU A 210 -25.48 10.93 -7.58
C GLU A 210 -26.00 9.49 -7.66
N GLN A 211 -25.14 8.49 -7.40
CA GLN A 211 -25.55 7.09 -7.35
C GLN A 211 -26.59 6.83 -6.24
N LYS A 212 -26.42 7.48 -5.09
CA LYS A 212 -27.32 7.34 -3.94
C LYS A 212 -28.66 8.02 -4.18
N GLU A 213 -28.66 9.21 -4.77
CA GLU A 213 -29.88 9.94 -5.19
C GLU A 213 -30.63 9.17 -6.26
N THR A 214 -29.94 8.71 -7.32
CA THR A 214 -30.54 7.90 -8.38
C THR A 214 -31.18 6.62 -7.82
N ARG A 215 -30.54 5.96 -6.84
CA ARG A 215 -31.11 4.77 -6.18
C ARG A 215 -32.36 5.10 -5.38
N LYS A 216 -32.42 6.27 -4.74
CA LYS A 216 -33.59 6.75 -4.00
C LYS A 216 -34.75 7.04 -4.97
N GLU A 217 -34.51 7.81 -6.03
CA GLU A 217 -35.52 8.11 -7.05
C GLU A 217 -36.04 6.84 -7.72
N LEU A 218 -35.15 5.90 -8.05
CA LEU A 218 -35.53 4.61 -8.63
C LEU A 218 -36.46 3.82 -7.70
N ARG A 219 -36.25 3.90 -6.39
CA ARG A 219 -37.13 3.28 -5.40
C ARG A 219 -38.50 3.97 -5.37
N GLU A 220 -38.52 5.30 -5.31
CA GLU A 220 -39.78 6.07 -5.30
C GLU A 220 -40.60 5.87 -6.57
N ILE A 221 -39.97 5.85 -7.74
CA ILE A 221 -40.63 5.58 -9.03
C ILE A 221 -41.18 4.16 -9.06
N LYS A 222 -40.43 3.16 -8.56
CA LYS A 222 -40.93 1.78 -8.46
C LYS A 222 -42.13 1.68 -7.52
N GLU A 223 -42.11 2.38 -6.39
CA GLU A 223 -43.23 2.41 -5.44
C GLU A 223 -44.47 3.05 -6.08
N LYS A 224 -44.32 4.19 -6.79
CA LYS A 224 -45.41 4.84 -7.54
C LYS A 224 -45.96 3.96 -8.66
N LEU A 225 -45.08 3.27 -9.40
CA LEU A 225 -45.48 2.36 -10.47
C LEU A 225 -46.30 1.18 -9.94
N GLN A 226 -45.87 0.59 -8.81
CA GLN A 226 -46.63 -0.48 -8.15
C GLN A 226 -48.01 0.00 -7.68
N GLU A 227 -48.11 1.23 -7.18
CA GLU A 227 -49.40 1.79 -6.74
C GLU A 227 -50.33 2.07 -7.93
N TYR A 228 -49.80 2.63 -9.02
CA TYR A 228 -50.55 2.82 -10.25
C TYR A 228 -51.04 1.49 -10.82
N GLU A 229 -50.19 0.46 -10.83
CA GLU A 229 -50.56 -0.88 -11.27
C GLU A 229 -51.63 -1.51 -10.37
N ALA A 230 -51.55 -1.32 -9.05
CA ALA A 230 -52.58 -1.76 -8.11
C ALA A 230 -53.94 -1.09 -8.39
N LYS A 231 -53.95 0.25 -8.52
CA LYS A 231 -55.18 1.02 -8.84
C LYS A 231 -55.79 0.58 -10.17
N ARG A 232 -54.97 0.44 -11.22
CA ARG A 232 -55.44 -0.04 -12.53
C ARG A 232 -56.08 -1.41 -12.42
N LEU A 233 -55.51 -2.34 -11.66
CA LEU A 233 -56.08 -3.68 -11.48
C LEU A 233 -57.42 -3.65 -10.71
N ILE A 234 -57.56 -2.73 -9.74
CA ILE A 234 -58.82 -2.52 -9.01
C ILE A 234 -59.89 -1.92 -9.93
N ASP A 235 -59.53 -0.93 -10.76
CA ASP A 235 -60.44 -0.23 -11.68
C ASP A 235 -60.87 -1.12 -12.85
N GLU A 236 -59.98 -1.99 -13.37
CA GLU A 236 -60.30 -2.98 -14.41
C GLU A 236 -61.23 -4.09 -13.91
N THR A 237 -61.48 -4.18 -12.59
CA THR A 237 -62.23 -5.29 -11.98
C THR A 237 -63.62 -4.84 -11.54
N SER A 238 -64.65 -5.49 -12.09
CA SER A 238 -66.05 -5.22 -11.75
C SER A 238 -66.42 -5.71 -10.35
N ILE A 239 -67.29 -4.98 -9.66
CA ILE A 239 -67.86 -5.38 -8.36
C ILE A 239 -68.89 -6.49 -8.61
N ARG A 240 -68.85 -7.57 -7.81
CA ARG A 240 -69.86 -8.64 -7.83
C ARG A 240 -71.06 -8.30 -6.93
N ASP A 241 -72.16 -9.04 -7.07
CA ASP A 241 -73.44 -8.80 -6.36
C ASP A 241 -73.35 -8.71 -4.82
N ASN A 242 -72.25 -9.19 -4.23
CA ASN A 242 -71.96 -9.15 -2.79
C ASN A 242 -71.03 -8.00 -2.36
N GLY A 243 -70.71 -7.05 -3.25
CA GLY A 243 -69.85 -5.90 -2.97
C GLY A 243 -68.35 -6.19 -3.04
N ILE A 244 -67.94 -7.40 -3.43
CA ILE A 244 -66.53 -7.84 -3.46
C ILE A 244 -65.95 -7.73 -4.87
N ARG A 245 -64.71 -7.26 -4.98
CA ARG A 245 -63.89 -7.33 -6.22
C ARG A 245 -62.94 -8.53 -6.17
N ILE A 246 -62.84 -9.29 -7.26
CA ILE A 246 -61.91 -10.42 -7.37
C ILE A 246 -60.93 -10.16 -8.52
N ILE A 247 -59.64 -10.00 -8.18
CA ILE A 247 -58.55 -9.80 -9.16
C ILE A 247 -57.83 -11.14 -9.36
N ASN A 248 -57.81 -11.63 -10.61
CA ASN A 248 -57.06 -12.82 -11.02
C ASN A 248 -56.12 -12.44 -12.17
N LYS A 249 -54.80 -12.48 -11.95
CA LYS A 249 -53.80 -12.05 -12.95
C LYS A 249 -52.53 -12.90 -12.86
N VAL A 250 -52.07 -13.39 -14.00
CA VAL A 250 -50.79 -14.10 -14.11
C VAL A 250 -49.68 -13.13 -14.50
N PHE A 251 -48.57 -13.13 -13.77
CA PHE A 251 -47.39 -12.31 -14.07
C PHE A 251 -46.21 -13.16 -14.51
N GLU A 252 -45.86 -13.13 -15.80
CA GLU A 252 -44.74 -13.93 -16.35
C GLU A 252 -43.35 -13.38 -16.00
N LYS A 253 -43.23 -12.06 -15.81
CA LYS A 253 -41.93 -11.36 -15.64
C LYS A 253 -41.67 -10.83 -14.22
N LYS A 254 -42.56 -11.11 -13.26
CA LYS A 254 -42.39 -10.67 -11.87
C LYS A 254 -42.00 -11.83 -10.98
N ASN A 255 -41.03 -11.59 -10.09
CA ASN A 255 -40.71 -12.54 -9.05
C ASN A 255 -41.75 -12.49 -7.92
N PHE A 256 -41.79 -13.55 -7.11
CA PHE A 256 -42.77 -13.70 -6.04
C PHE A 256 -42.79 -12.51 -5.06
N GLN A 257 -41.63 -11.98 -4.69
CA GLN A 257 -41.52 -10.83 -3.78
C GLN A 257 -42.23 -9.58 -4.33
N LYS A 258 -42.03 -9.24 -5.61
CA LYS A 258 -42.71 -8.11 -6.25
C LYS A 258 -44.22 -8.33 -6.38
N VAL A 259 -44.65 -9.57 -6.58
CA VAL A 259 -46.09 -9.92 -6.61
C VAL A 259 -46.69 -9.74 -5.22
N LYS A 260 -46.03 -10.24 -4.17
CA LYS A 260 -46.46 -10.07 -2.78
C LYS A 260 -46.59 -8.60 -2.38
N GLU A 261 -45.62 -7.77 -2.74
CA GLU A 261 -45.68 -6.32 -2.51
C GLU A 261 -46.86 -5.66 -3.23
N LEU A 262 -47.13 -6.06 -4.48
CA LEU A 262 -48.26 -5.56 -5.24
C LEU A 262 -49.61 -5.98 -4.62
N VAL A 263 -49.74 -7.24 -4.20
CA VAL A 263 -50.93 -7.76 -3.50
C VAL A 263 -51.18 -6.95 -2.22
N GLN A 264 -50.13 -6.72 -1.42
CA GLN A 264 -50.26 -5.92 -0.19
C GLN A 264 -50.73 -4.49 -0.50
N LYS A 265 -50.22 -3.87 -1.58
CA LYS A 265 -50.69 -2.53 -1.99
C LYS A 265 -52.15 -2.54 -2.44
N ILE A 266 -52.59 -3.56 -3.17
CA ILE A 266 -53.99 -3.71 -3.59
C ILE A 266 -54.90 -3.81 -2.37
N ILE A 267 -54.57 -4.69 -1.42
CA ILE A 267 -55.35 -4.89 -0.19
C ILE A 267 -55.41 -3.59 0.64
N ASN A 268 -54.31 -2.85 0.73
CA ASN A 268 -54.28 -1.59 1.49
C ASN A 268 -55.07 -0.44 0.82
N LEU A 269 -55.45 -0.55 -0.45
CA LEU A 269 -56.15 0.51 -1.19
C LEU A 269 -57.68 0.33 -1.19
N ASP A 270 -58.18 -0.90 -1.05
CA ASP A 270 -59.62 -1.20 -1.00
C ASP A 270 -59.85 -2.48 -0.18
N ASP A 271 -60.50 -2.32 0.98
CA ASP A 271 -60.81 -3.41 1.92
C ASP A 271 -61.78 -4.46 1.35
N SER A 272 -62.37 -4.20 0.17
CA SER A 272 -63.36 -5.05 -0.50
C SER A 272 -62.76 -5.92 -1.62
N VAL A 273 -61.42 -6.05 -1.68
CA VAL A 273 -60.71 -6.76 -2.74
C VAL A 273 -60.15 -8.10 -2.27
N VAL A 274 -60.44 -9.15 -3.04
CA VAL A 274 -59.83 -10.48 -2.93
C VAL A 274 -58.88 -10.67 -4.12
N VAL A 275 -57.61 -10.99 -3.86
CA VAL A 275 -56.59 -11.23 -4.90
C VAL A 275 -56.27 -12.72 -4.96
N LEU A 276 -56.36 -13.31 -6.16
CA LEU A 276 -56.11 -14.72 -6.46
C LEU A 276 -54.89 -14.89 -7.38
#